data_AF-A0A438IHE9-F1
#
_entry.id   AF-A0A438IHE9-F1
#
_cell.length_a   1.000
_cell.length_b   1.000
_cell.length_c   1.000
_cell.angle_alpha   90.00
_cell.angle_beta   90.00
_cell.angle_gamma   90.00
#
_symmetry.space_group_name_H-M   'P 1'
#
loop_
_entity.id
_entity.type
_entity.pdbx_description
1 polymer ?
#
loop_
_entity_poly.entity_id
_entity_poly.type
_entity_poly.pdbx_seq_one_letter_code
_entity_poly.pdbx_strand_id
1 'polypeptide(L)'
;MGKVVSSAQNAFVEGRQILDAALIANEAIDSMLKSKESGVLCKLDIEKAYDHLNWNFLLSVLQRMGFGERWTGWISWCISTATFSVLINGTPEGFFNSSRGLRQGDPLSPYLFDKVRRGDGELVSHLLFADDTLVFCDSSQDEMTYLSWLLMWVEALSGLRINLDKSEILPVGRVENLELLALEVGCKVGRLPTSYLGIPLGANHKSVAVWDGVEERFRKRLAKWKRQFISKGGRMTLIRSTLSSMPIYLISLLRIPRADIRKEGALLQNRVGFSVGNGRRVKFWKDNWCGNSTLCNSFPSLYAFASYKEAWIEEMWDHSGGEGVWSPRFSRPFNDWEVERLLVIIRGRRINPLAEDCLL
;
A
#
# COMPACT_ATOMS: atom_id res chain seq x y z
N MET A 1 23.63 17.33 -7.69
CA MET A 1 22.32 17.35 -7.00
C MET A 1 22.38 17.08 -5.49
N GLY A 2 23.37 16.32 -4.96
CA GLY A 2 23.39 15.88 -3.55
C GLY A 2 23.62 16.93 -2.44
N LYS A 3 23.84 18.21 -2.75
CA LYS A 3 24.02 19.29 -1.74
C LYS A 3 22.77 20.15 -1.48
N VAL A 4 21.70 19.96 -2.25
CA VAL A 4 20.52 20.87 -2.23
C VAL A 4 19.27 20.19 -1.67
N VAL A 5 19.37 18.93 -1.23
CA VAL A 5 18.25 18.14 -0.73
C VAL A 5 18.58 17.67 0.69
N SER A 6 17.74 18.03 1.67
CA SER A 6 17.90 17.66 3.09
C SER A 6 17.89 16.14 3.25
N SER A 7 18.58 15.58 4.25
CA SER A 7 18.51 14.14 4.61
C SER A 7 17.12 13.68 5.09
N ALA A 8 16.27 14.59 5.57
CA ALA A 8 14.95 14.26 6.11
C ALA A 8 13.82 14.16 5.07
N GLN A 9 14.10 14.53 3.82
CA GLN A 9 13.10 14.63 2.76
C GLN A 9 13.16 13.42 1.82
N ASN A 10 12.08 12.66 1.72
CA ASN A 10 12.11 11.36 1.04
C ASN A 10 11.22 11.30 -0.23
N ALA A 11 10.50 12.37 -0.55
CA ALA A 11 9.70 12.46 -1.77
C ALA A 11 10.52 13.01 -2.95
N PHE A 12 10.44 12.36 -4.11
CA PHE A 12 10.98 12.83 -5.41
C PHE A 12 12.50 13.08 -5.46
N VAL A 13 13.26 12.43 -4.58
CA VAL A 13 14.74 12.48 -4.55
C VAL A 13 15.32 11.23 -5.17
N GLU A 14 16.24 11.38 -6.12
CA GLU A 14 16.97 10.26 -6.71
C GLU A 14 17.73 9.49 -5.60
N GLY A 15 17.48 8.17 -5.52
CA GLY A 15 18.11 7.28 -4.53
C GLY A 15 17.41 7.16 -3.17
N ARG A 16 16.31 7.89 -2.93
CA ARG A 16 15.49 7.71 -1.71
C ARG A 16 14.14 7.11 -2.03
N GLN A 17 13.71 6.19 -1.18
CA GLN A 17 12.45 5.51 -1.33
C GLN A 17 11.42 6.13 -0.38
N ILE A 18 10.16 6.14 -0.81
CA ILE A 18 9.01 6.51 0.03
C ILE A 18 8.99 5.74 1.37
N LEU A 19 9.56 4.53 1.35
CA LEU A 19 9.69 3.64 2.49
C LEU A 19 10.64 4.20 3.57
N ASP A 20 11.63 5.00 3.19
CA ASP A 20 12.64 5.53 4.11
C ASP A 20 12.00 6.50 5.12
N ALA A 21 11.06 7.35 4.69
CA ALA A 21 10.30 8.22 5.59
C ALA A 21 9.48 7.44 6.61
N ALA A 22 8.78 6.41 6.15
CA ALA A 22 7.95 5.59 7.01
C ALA A 22 8.79 4.75 7.98
N LEU A 23 9.98 4.30 7.56
CA LEU A 23 10.93 3.61 8.42
C LEU A 23 11.47 4.53 9.51
N ILE A 24 11.97 5.71 9.13
CA ILE A 24 12.51 6.70 10.08
C ILE A 24 11.43 7.10 11.11
N ALA A 25 10.20 7.34 10.65
CA ALA A 25 9.09 7.66 11.55
C ALA A 25 8.81 6.52 12.55
N ASN A 26 8.81 5.27 12.10
CA ASN A 26 8.58 4.11 12.98
C ASN A 26 9.74 3.89 13.96
N GLU A 27 10.99 4.03 13.52
CA GLU A 27 12.16 3.92 14.40
C GLU A 27 12.18 5.04 15.45
N ALA A 28 11.80 6.26 15.08
CA ALA A 28 11.67 7.38 16.02
C ALA A 28 10.60 7.08 17.09
N ILE A 29 9.41 6.63 16.68
CA ILE A 29 8.34 6.22 17.60
C ILE A 29 8.81 5.09 18.52
N ASP A 30 9.43 4.04 17.98
CA ASP A 30 9.90 2.89 18.75
C ASP A 30 11.03 3.27 19.72
N SER A 31 11.93 4.17 19.31
CA SER A 31 12.98 4.73 20.16
C SER A 31 12.38 5.48 21.37
N MET A 32 11.43 6.39 21.14
CA MET A 32 10.76 7.13 22.22
C MET A 32 10.02 6.20 23.19
N LEU A 33 9.34 5.19 22.66
CA LEU A 33 8.64 4.19 23.49
C LEU A 33 9.61 3.36 24.34
N LYS A 34 10.80 3.01 23.81
CA LYS A 34 11.85 2.27 24.54
C LYS A 34 12.54 3.14 25.58
N SER A 35 12.79 4.42 25.30
CA SER A 35 13.36 5.38 26.25
C SER A 35 12.37 5.81 27.35
N LYS A 36 11.08 5.46 27.21
CA LYS A 36 9.96 5.92 28.06
C LYS A 36 9.76 7.43 28.02
N GLU A 37 10.21 8.06 26.95
CA GLU A 37 9.93 9.46 26.67
C GLU A 37 8.48 9.62 26.22
N SER A 38 7.91 10.79 26.49
CA SER A 38 6.52 11.09 26.13
C SER A 38 6.48 12.34 25.27
N GLY A 39 5.90 12.21 24.09
CA GLY A 39 5.79 13.29 23.12
C GLY A 39 4.58 13.11 22.24
N VAL A 40 4.45 14.02 21.28
CA VAL A 40 3.34 14.05 20.33
C VAL A 40 3.88 14.04 18.91
N LEU A 41 3.17 13.31 18.05
CA LEU A 41 3.40 13.29 16.62
C LEU A 41 2.24 14.04 15.95
N CYS A 42 2.54 15.19 15.38
CA CYS A 42 1.59 15.97 14.58
C CYS A 42 1.63 15.48 13.14
N LYS A 43 0.53 14.88 12.69
CA LYS A 43 0.29 14.55 11.29
C LYS A 43 -0.52 15.66 10.65
N LEU A 44 0.13 16.49 9.84
CA LEU A 44 -0.46 17.65 9.19
C LEU A 44 -0.75 17.34 7.71
N ASP A 45 -1.95 17.70 7.26
CA ASP A 45 -2.40 17.62 5.87
C ASP A 45 -2.46 19.04 5.29
N ILE A 46 -1.92 19.26 4.10
CA ILE A 46 -1.97 20.56 3.42
C ILE A 46 -3.06 20.57 2.36
N GLU A 47 -3.97 21.54 2.47
CA GLU A 47 -5.09 21.70 1.56
C GLU A 47 -4.59 22.10 0.16
N LYS A 48 -4.73 21.17 -0.79
CA LYS A 48 -4.42 21.41 -2.22
C LYS A 48 -3.07 22.11 -2.39
N ALA A 49 -2.05 21.54 -1.79
CA ALA A 49 -0.68 22.05 -1.71
C ALA A 49 -0.17 22.70 -3.03
N TYR A 50 -0.36 22.02 -4.15
CA TYR A 50 0.04 22.54 -5.45
C TYR A 50 -0.76 23.77 -5.87
N ASP A 51 -2.05 23.84 -5.60
CA ASP A 51 -2.94 24.88 -6.14
C ASP A 51 -2.79 26.23 -5.42
N HIS A 52 -2.38 26.22 -4.14
CA HIS A 52 -2.40 27.41 -3.30
C HIS A 52 -1.04 28.11 -3.14
N LEU A 53 0.07 27.49 -3.58
CA LEU A 53 1.42 28.01 -3.37
C LEU A 53 1.62 29.42 -3.93
N ASN A 54 2.04 30.36 -3.09
CA ASN A 54 2.35 31.73 -3.47
C ASN A 54 3.66 31.79 -4.28
N TRP A 55 3.59 32.37 -5.49
CA TRP A 55 4.75 32.47 -6.38
C TRP A 55 5.84 33.41 -5.87
N ASN A 56 5.49 34.51 -5.22
CA ASN A 56 6.49 35.43 -4.66
C ASN A 56 7.29 34.74 -3.54
N PHE A 57 6.60 33.94 -2.73
CA PHE A 57 7.25 33.12 -1.71
C PHE A 57 8.19 32.08 -2.35
N LEU A 58 7.71 31.32 -3.33
CA LEU A 58 8.51 30.35 -4.08
C LEU A 58 9.78 31.00 -4.66
N LEU A 59 9.65 32.12 -5.36
CA LEU A 59 10.77 32.82 -5.97
C LEU A 59 11.75 33.34 -4.92
N SER A 60 11.25 33.86 -3.80
CA SER A 60 12.07 34.31 -2.67
C SER A 60 12.88 33.14 -2.05
N VAL A 61 12.26 31.96 -1.91
CA VAL A 61 12.96 30.75 -1.44
C VAL A 61 14.05 30.34 -2.43
N LEU A 62 13.76 30.30 -3.73
CA LEU A 62 14.75 29.96 -4.75
C LEU A 62 15.94 30.94 -4.74
N GLN A 63 15.69 32.24 -4.60
CA GLN A 63 16.76 33.23 -4.48
C GLN A 63 17.62 33.00 -3.22
N ARG A 64 17.00 32.74 -2.06
CA ARG A 64 17.71 32.42 -0.81
C ARG A 64 18.52 31.13 -0.89
N MET A 65 18.08 30.17 -1.70
CA MET A 65 18.81 28.94 -1.98
C MET A 65 19.99 29.13 -2.94
N GLY A 66 20.26 30.35 -3.41
CA GLY A 66 21.38 30.69 -4.27
C GLY A 66 21.12 30.51 -5.76
N PHE A 67 19.87 30.32 -6.18
CA PHE A 67 19.53 30.30 -7.61
C PHE A 67 19.63 31.72 -8.19
N GLY A 68 20.38 31.88 -9.28
CA GLY A 68 20.59 33.18 -9.91
C GLY A 68 19.31 33.78 -10.51
N GLU A 69 19.32 35.11 -10.71
CA GLU A 69 18.17 35.88 -11.22
C GLU A 69 17.67 35.39 -12.59
N ARG A 70 18.58 34.97 -13.48
CA ARG A 70 18.20 34.42 -14.79
C ARG A 70 17.35 33.16 -14.65
N TRP A 71 17.73 32.26 -13.75
CA TRP A 71 17.04 30.98 -13.56
C TRP A 71 15.70 31.19 -12.85
N THR A 72 15.66 32.03 -11.81
CA THR A 72 14.41 32.39 -11.13
C THR A 72 13.46 33.13 -12.06
N GLY A 73 13.96 33.96 -12.97
CA GLY A 73 13.19 34.59 -14.04
C GLY A 73 12.56 33.57 -15.00
N TRP A 74 13.30 32.53 -15.40
CA TRP A 74 12.75 31.44 -16.22
C TRP A 74 11.64 30.69 -15.49
N ILE A 75 11.84 30.34 -14.21
CA ILE A 75 10.79 29.69 -13.41
C ILE A 75 9.56 30.58 -13.29
N SER A 76 9.74 31.86 -12.98
CA SER A 76 8.66 32.85 -12.91
C SER A 76 7.87 32.91 -14.22
N TRP A 77 8.56 32.89 -15.37
CA TRP A 77 7.92 32.88 -16.68
C TRP A 77 7.15 31.57 -16.94
N CYS A 78 7.73 30.41 -16.62
CA CYS A 78 7.09 29.11 -16.79
C CYS A 78 5.79 28.98 -15.98
N ILE A 79 5.78 29.45 -14.73
CA ILE A 79 4.59 29.35 -13.88
C ILE A 79 3.53 30.41 -14.22
N SER A 80 3.94 31.62 -14.63
CA SER A 80 3.01 32.75 -14.88
C SER A 80 2.35 32.76 -16.26
N THR A 81 2.99 32.16 -17.27
CA THR A 81 2.42 32.03 -18.63
C THR A 81 1.32 30.97 -18.70
N ALA A 82 1.01 30.34 -17.57
CA ALA A 82 0.08 29.26 -17.51
C ALA A 82 -1.39 29.71 -17.62
N THR A 83 -2.09 29.21 -18.64
CA THR A 83 -3.54 29.40 -18.81
C THR A 83 -4.32 28.12 -18.52
N PHE A 84 -5.52 28.29 -17.99
CA PHE A 84 -6.47 27.24 -17.64
C PHE A 84 -7.80 27.49 -18.35
N SER A 85 -8.54 26.41 -18.60
CA SER A 85 -9.88 26.45 -19.20
C SER A 85 -10.80 25.52 -18.43
N VAL A 86 -12.09 25.84 -18.36
CA VAL A 86 -13.09 24.99 -17.70
C VAL A 86 -13.78 24.13 -18.74
N LEU A 87 -13.82 22.82 -18.54
CA LEU A 87 -14.59 21.92 -19.39
C LEU A 87 -16.07 22.00 -19.04
N ILE A 88 -16.88 22.57 -19.95
CA ILE A 88 -18.34 22.60 -19.86
C ILE A 88 -18.87 21.63 -20.92
N ASN A 89 -19.58 20.58 -20.51
CA ASN A 89 -20.10 19.54 -21.43
C ASN A 89 -19.05 18.89 -22.34
N GLY A 90 -17.79 18.81 -21.89
CA GLY A 90 -16.69 18.20 -22.65
C GLY A 90 -15.99 19.14 -23.63
N THR A 91 -16.43 20.40 -23.74
CA THR A 91 -15.72 21.45 -24.50
C THR A 91 -15.02 22.42 -23.54
N PRO A 92 -13.75 22.76 -23.80
CA PRO A 92 -13.05 23.78 -23.02
C PRO A 92 -13.66 25.16 -23.32
N GLU A 93 -14.16 25.83 -22.28
CA GLU A 93 -14.79 27.14 -22.35
C GLU A 93 -13.99 28.17 -21.56
N GLY A 94 -13.64 29.27 -22.24
CA GLY A 94 -12.87 30.37 -21.70
C GLY A 94 -11.40 30.02 -21.39
N PHE A 95 -10.55 31.04 -21.32
CA PHE A 95 -9.20 30.93 -20.80
C PHE A 95 -9.00 31.95 -19.69
N PHE A 96 -8.38 31.52 -18.60
CA PHE A 96 -7.99 32.39 -17.51
C PHE A 96 -6.56 32.07 -17.06
N ASN A 97 -5.88 33.08 -16.56
CA ASN A 97 -4.53 32.94 -16.03
C ASN A 97 -4.59 32.51 -14.57
N SER A 98 -3.58 31.75 -14.12
CA SER A 98 -3.37 31.60 -12.68
C SER A 98 -2.50 32.73 -12.14
N SER A 99 -2.66 33.02 -10.84
CA SER A 99 -1.83 33.95 -10.08
C SER A 99 -1.05 33.26 -8.95
N ARG A 100 -1.23 31.94 -8.79
CA ARG A 100 -0.60 31.10 -7.77
C ARG A 100 -0.62 29.62 -8.16
N GLY A 101 0.08 28.81 -7.38
CA GLY A 101 0.09 27.37 -7.51
C GLY A 101 0.98 26.83 -8.62
N LEU A 102 1.20 25.53 -8.58
CA LEU A 102 2.02 24.74 -9.48
C LEU A 102 1.13 23.70 -10.15
N ARG A 103 1.45 23.33 -11.39
CA ARG A 103 0.59 22.43 -12.17
C ARG A 103 0.81 20.99 -11.75
N GLN A 104 -0.26 20.29 -11.39
CA GLN A 104 -0.18 18.84 -11.19
C GLN A 104 0.05 18.13 -12.54
N GLY A 105 1.02 17.21 -12.58
CA GLY A 105 1.43 16.51 -13.79
C GLY A 105 2.50 17.23 -14.62
N ASP A 106 2.89 18.45 -14.24
CA ASP A 106 4.10 19.10 -14.77
C ASP A 106 5.35 18.49 -14.12
N PRO A 107 6.36 18.05 -14.90
CA PRO A 107 7.58 17.46 -14.36
C PRO A 107 8.39 18.41 -13.45
N LEU A 108 8.27 19.74 -13.59
CA LEU A 108 8.99 20.70 -12.74
C LEU A 108 8.31 20.94 -11.38
N SER A 109 6.99 20.88 -11.36
CA SER A 109 6.18 21.23 -10.20
C SER A 109 6.54 20.45 -8.92
N PRO A 110 6.79 19.12 -8.95
CA PRO A 110 7.26 18.39 -7.77
C PRO A 110 8.57 18.93 -7.20
N TYR A 111 9.56 19.25 -8.05
CA TYR A 111 10.86 19.75 -7.60
C TYR A 111 10.76 21.16 -7.02
N LEU A 112 9.93 22.04 -7.61
CA LEU A 112 9.75 23.39 -7.10
C LEU A 112 9.04 23.38 -5.75
N PHE A 113 7.98 22.58 -5.63
CA PHE A 113 7.24 22.42 -4.38
C PHE A 113 8.15 21.92 -3.26
N ASP A 114 9.02 20.97 -3.59
CA ASP A 114 9.98 20.40 -2.67
C ASP A 114 11.01 21.43 -2.13
N LYS A 115 11.51 22.33 -2.98
CA LYS A 115 12.44 23.40 -2.58
C LYS A 115 11.82 24.38 -1.59
N VAL A 116 10.54 24.70 -1.76
CA VAL A 116 9.80 25.62 -0.86
C VAL A 116 9.77 25.11 0.57
N ARG A 117 9.70 23.80 0.75
CA ARG A 117 9.60 23.18 2.09
C ARG A 117 10.95 23.11 2.83
N ARG A 118 12.05 23.51 2.20
CA ARG A 118 13.40 23.56 2.79
C ARG A 118 13.58 24.85 3.62
N GLY A 119 13.31 24.77 4.92
CA GLY A 119 13.95 25.65 5.92
C GLY A 119 15.33 25.10 6.27
N ASP A 120 16.36 25.95 6.38
CA ASP A 120 17.68 25.51 6.86
C ASP A 120 17.58 25.15 8.36
N GLY A 121 17.48 23.85 8.67
CA GLY A 121 17.49 23.34 10.04
C GLY A 121 17.89 21.86 10.08
N GLU A 122 19.04 21.58 10.70
CA GLU A 122 19.50 20.23 11.05
C GLU A 122 18.88 19.79 12.39
N LEU A 123 17.81 19.01 12.33
CA LEU A 123 17.51 17.88 13.23
C LEU A 123 16.23 17.22 12.71
N VAL A 124 16.12 15.91 12.87
CA VAL A 124 14.94 15.13 12.48
C VAL A 124 13.76 15.50 13.39
N SER A 125 13.12 16.64 13.16
CA SER A 125 11.87 17.03 13.81
C SER A 125 10.68 16.98 12.85
N HIS A 126 10.94 16.95 11.53
CA HIS A 126 9.91 16.95 10.50
C HIS A 126 10.23 15.96 9.38
N LEU A 127 9.27 15.12 9.02
CA LEU A 127 9.33 14.26 7.83
C LEU A 127 8.30 14.76 6.83
N LEU A 128 8.78 15.11 5.64
CA LEU A 128 7.96 15.71 4.58
C LEU A 128 7.81 14.71 3.45
N PHE A 129 6.56 14.36 3.10
CA PHE A 129 6.25 13.63 1.89
C PHE A 129 5.09 14.29 1.15
N ALA A 130 5.39 15.07 0.12
CA ALA A 130 4.41 15.83 -0.64
C ALA A 130 3.52 16.71 0.28
N ASP A 131 2.21 16.44 0.35
CA ASP A 131 1.21 17.11 1.19
C ASP A 131 1.18 16.58 2.64
N ASP A 132 1.56 15.33 2.85
CA ASP A 132 1.65 14.69 4.17
C ASP A 132 2.91 15.16 4.93
N THR A 133 2.71 15.73 6.13
CA THR A 133 3.79 16.24 6.98
C THR A 133 3.70 15.64 8.38
N LEU A 134 4.79 15.05 8.85
CA LEU A 134 4.92 14.60 10.24
C LEU A 134 5.85 15.54 10.99
N VAL A 135 5.44 15.99 12.16
CA VAL A 135 6.26 16.79 13.07
C VAL A 135 6.28 16.12 14.44
N PHE A 136 7.47 15.83 14.97
CA PHE A 136 7.64 15.33 16.34
C PHE A 136 7.85 16.51 17.28
N CYS A 137 7.09 16.55 18.37
CA CYS A 137 7.17 17.58 19.40
C CYS A 137 7.13 16.94 20.79
N ASP A 138 7.62 17.65 21.80
CA ASP A 138 7.42 17.24 23.18
C ASP A 138 5.98 17.49 23.60
N SER A 139 5.54 16.84 24.69
CA SER A 139 4.19 16.98 25.24
C SER A 139 3.95 18.32 25.98
N SER A 140 4.68 19.37 25.57
CA SER A 140 4.67 20.72 26.15
C SER A 140 3.69 21.64 25.44
N GLN A 141 2.87 22.36 26.21
CA GLN A 141 1.92 23.33 25.65
C GLN A 141 2.64 24.52 24.99
N ASP A 142 3.78 24.94 25.55
CA ASP A 142 4.58 26.04 24.98
C ASP A 142 5.07 25.66 23.58
N GLU A 143 5.57 24.43 23.40
CA GLU A 143 6.00 23.94 22.08
C GLU A 143 4.86 23.89 21.07
N MET A 144 3.68 23.45 21.49
CA MET A 144 2.51 23.43 20.61
C MET A 144 2.05 24.84 20.24
N THR A 145 2.19 25.79 21.15
CA THR A 145 1.93 27.20 20.87
C THR A 145 2.91 27.72 19.81
N TYR A 146 4.22 27.46 19.98
CA TYR A 146 5.24 27.84 18.98
C TYR A 146 4.97 27.19 17.63
N LEU A 147 4.58 25.91 17.61
CA LEU A 147 4.19 25.22 16.39
C LEU A 147 2.97 25.90 15.74
N SER A 148 1.92 26.20 16.50
CA SER A 148 0.72 26.87 16.01
C SER A 148 1.05 28.22 15.34
N TRP A 149 1.89 29.04 15.98
CA TRP A 149 2.39 30.28 15.40
C TRP A 149 3.22 30.06 14.13
N LEU A 150 4.13 29.08 14.15
CA LEU A 150 4.95 28.75 12.98
C LEU A 150 4.08 28.36 11.79
N LEU A 151 3.10 27.49 12.01
CA LEU A 151 2.16 27.03 10.99
C LEU A 151 1.32 28.20 10.43
N MET A 152 0.85 29.10 11.28
CA MET A 152 0.16 30.32 10.87
C MET A 152 1.06 31.22 9.99
N TRP A 153 2.32 31.42 10.37
CA TRP A 153 3.27 32.21 9.57
C TRP A 153 3.59 31.55 8.24
N VAL A 154 3.77 30.23 8.22
CA VAL A 154 3.97 29.46 6.98
C VAL A 154 2.76 29.61 6.08
N GLU A 155 1.54 29.47 6.59
CA GLU A 155 0.32 29.67 5.80
C GLU A 155 0.24 31.09 5.22
N ALA A 156 0.48 32.11 6.05
CA ALA A 156 0.41 33.52 5.63
C ALA A 156 1.45 33.87 4.54
N LEU A 157 2.67 33.34 4.64
CA LEU A 157 3.76 33.66 3.72
C LEU A 157 3.71 32.80 2.45
N SER A 158 3.50 31.49 2.60
CA SER A 158 3.57 30.53 1.50
C SER A 158 2.25 30.33 0.78
N GLY A 159 1.13 30.68 1.39
CA GLY A 159 -0.20 30.33 0.91
C GLY A 159 -0.55 28.84 1.09
N LEU A 160 0.34 28.02 1.68
CA LEU A 160 0.07 26.61 1.97
C LEU A 160 -0.81 26.50 3.21
N ARG A 161 -2.10 26.30 2.97
CA ARG A 161 -3.11 26.19 4.01
C ARG A 161 -3.14 24.80 4.64
N ILE A 162 -3.17 24.75 5.97
CA ILE A 162 -3.26 23.47 6.68
C ILE A 162 -4.71 23.07 6.78
N ASN A 163 -4.98 21.80 6.45
CA ASN A 163 -6.27 21.19 6.62
C ASN A 163 -6.40 20.66 8.05
N LEU A 164 -6.84 21.53 8.96
CA LEU A 164 -7.04 21.17 10.38
C LEU A 164 -8.06 20.04 10.56
N ASP A 165 -9.04 19.91 9.66
CA ASP A 165 -10.03 18.83 9.70
C ASP A 165 -9.44 17.45 9.36
N LYS A 166 -8.34 17.39 8.62
CA LYS A 166 -7.63 16.15 8.30
C LYS A 166 -6.35 15.94 9.11
N SER A 167 -5.91 16.99 9.79
CA SER A 167 -4.70 16.96 10.62
C SER A 167 -5.00 16.35 11.98
N GLU A 168 -4.08 15.53 12.47
CA GLU A 168 -4.22 14.76 13.70
C GLU A 168 -2.99 14.92 14.59
N ILE A 169 -3.21 15.03 15.90
CA ILE A 169 -2.18 14.88 16.93
C ILE A 169 -2.24 13.47 17.51
N LEU A 170 -1.10 12.79 17.54
CA LEU A 170 -0.99 11.39 17.95
C LEU A 170 -0.10 11.31 19.20
N PRO A 171 -0.53 10.64 20.28
CA PRO A 171 0.31 10.47 21.45
C PRO A 171 1.37 9.41 21.18
N VAL A 172 2.63 9.71 21.54
CA VAL A 172 3.75 8.76 21.56
C VAL A 172 4.19 8.61 23.01
N GLY A 173 3.93 7.44 23.60
CA GLY A 173 4.14 7.23 25.04
C GLY A 173 2.95 7.69 25.88
N ARG A 174 3.20 8.22 27.08
CA ARG A 174 2.16 8.55 28.06
C ARG A 174 1.91 10.06 28.09
N VAL A 175 0.89 10.51 27.35
CA VAL A 175 0.53 11.93 27.24
C VAL A 175 -0.85 12.15 27.85
N GLU A 176 -0.92 12.89 28.97
CA GLU A 176 -2.18 13.11 29.72
C GLU A 176 -2.98 14.31 29.20
N ASN A 177 -2.31 15.34 28.70
CA ASN A 177 -2.86 16.61 28.25
C ASN A 177 -3.15 16.67 26.73
N LEU A 178 -3.31 15.52 26.07
CA LEU A 178 -3.38 15.44 24.60
C LEU A 178 -4.51 16.30 23.99
N GLU A 179 -5.67 16.36 24.63
CA GLU A 179 -6.81 17.16 24.14
C GLU A 179 -6.52 18.67 24.18
N LEU A 180 -5.79 19.13 25.20
CA LEU A 180 -5.36 20.54 25.31
C LEU A 180 -4.33 20.87 24.23
N LEU A 181 -3.37 19.98 24.00
CA LEU A 181 -2.36 20.14 22.94
C LEU A 181 -3.01 20.15 21.55
N ALA A 182 -4.05 19.33 21.34
CA ALA A 182 -4.83 19.32 20.11
C ALA A 182 -5.55 20.65 19.87
N LEU A 183 -6.14 21.21 20.93
CA LEU A 183 -6.88 22.47 20.88
C LEU A 183 -5.96 23.66 20.54
N GLU A 184 -4.72 23.67 21.06
CA GLU A 184 -3.73 24.73 20.81
C GLU A 184 -3.36 24.86 19.32
N VAL A 185 -3.31 23.72 18.61
CA VAL A 185 -3.01 23.69 17.16
C VAL A 185 -4.29 23.70 16.31
N GLY A 186 -5.44 23.35 16.90
CA GLY A 186 -6.71 23.21 16.21
C GLY A 186 -6.87 21.89 15.44
N CYS A 187 -6.09 20.86 15.78
CA CYS A 187 -6.11 19.55 15.11
C CYS A 187 -7.00 18.53 15.83
N LYS A 188 -7.32 17.43 15.16
CA LYS A 188 -8.05 16.31 15.76
C LYS A 188 -7.14 15.44 16.64
N VAL A 189 -7.69 14.81 17.67
CA VAL A 189 -6.98 13.79 18.43
C VAL A 189 -7.03 12.45 17.70
N GLY A 190 -5.86 11.94 17.30
CA GLY A 190 -5.69 10.62 16.72
C GLY A 190 -5.14 9.59 17.72
N ARG A 191 -4.90 8.37 17.24
CA ARG A 191 -4.30 7.28 18.04
C ARG A 191 -3.33 6.45 17.20
N LEU A 192 -2.27 5.95 17.84
CA LEU A 192 -1.42 4.92 17.26
C LEU A 192 -2.02 3.52 17.52
N PRO A 193 -1.88 2.56 16.58
CA PRO A 193 -1.27 2.73 15.26
C PRO A 193 -2.19 3.43 14.24
N THR A 194 -1.63 4.27 13.37
CA THR A 194 -2.36 4.98 12.29
C THR A 194 -1.70 4.74 10.93
N SER A 195 -2.36 5.07 9.82
CA SER A 195 -1.77 4.93 8.48
C SER A 195 -1.08 6.21 8.00
N TYR A 196 0.14 6.06 7.50
CA TYR A 196 0.94 7.09 6.83
C TYR A 196 1.56 6.50 5.57
N LEU A 197 1.33 7.12 4.40
CA LEU A 197 1.79 6.62 3.10
C LEU A 197 1.39 5.16 2.83
N GLY A 198 0.25 4.72 3.40
CA GLY A 198 -0.23 3.35 3.30
C GLY A 198 0.47 2.36 4.23
N ILE A 199 1.39 2.80 5.09
CA ILE A 199 2.11 1.99 6.08
C ILE A 199 1.57 2.31 7.47
N PRO A 200 1.44 1.31 8.36
CA PRO A 200 1.00 1.54 9.73
C PRO A 200 2.17 2.08 10.58
N LEU A 201 1.99 3.28 11.14
CA LEU A 201 2.89 3.92 12.09
C LEU A 201 2.64 3.44 13.51
N GLY A 202 3.69 3.24 14.29
CA GLY A 202 3.62 2.86 15.71
C GLY A 202 3.04 1.48 15.93
N ALA A 203 2.93 0.67 14.88
CA ALA A 203 2.41 -0.67 14.95
C ALA A 203 3.52 -1.64 15.33
N ASN A 204 3.23 -2.58 16.23
CA ASN A 204 4.20 -3.60 16.57
C ASN A 204 4.46 -4.47 15.32
N HIS A 205 5.69 -4.45 14.82
CA HIS A 205 6.14 -5.21 13.64
C HIS A 205 5.97 -6.73 13.77
N LYS A 206 5.72 -7.25 14.98
CA LYS A 206 5.43 -8.66 15.26
C LYS A 206 3.93 -8.97 15.35
N SER A 207 3.07 -7.95 15.36
CA SER A 207 1.63 -8.13 15.53
C SER A 207 0.96 -8.53 14.22
N VAL A 208 0.21 -9.64 14.27
CA VAL A 208 -0.61 -10.15 13.15
C VAL A 208 -1.69 -9.15 12.76
N ALA A 209 -2.20 -8.34 13.71
CA ALA A 209 -3.25 -7.36 13.47
C ALA A 209 -2.88 -6.28 12.43
N VAL A 210 -1.58 -6.03 12.26
CA VAL A 210 -1.05 -5.10 11.25
C VAL A 210 -1.26 -5.65 9.84
N TRP A 211 -1.18 -6.97 9.69
CA TRP A 211 -1.41 -7.67 8.44
C TRP A 211 -2.90 -7.78 8.10
N ASP A 212 -3.81 -7.74 9.06
CA ASP A 212 -5.25 -7.76 8.78
C ASP A 212 -5.70 -6.56 7.91
N GLY A 213 -5.19 -5.35 8.21
CA GLY A 213 -5.50 -4.15 7.41
C GLY A 213 -4.84 -4.14 6.02
N VAL A 214 -3.74 -4.86 5.87
CA VAL A 214 -3.07 -5.11 4.60
C VAL A 214 -3.86 -6.14 3.79
N GLU A 215 -4.24 -7.26 4.40
CA GLU A 215 -5.07 -8.32 3.81
C GLU A 215 -6.40 -7.75 3.31
N GLU A 216 -7.05 -6.88 4.07
CA GLU A 216 -8.30 -6.24 3.64
C GLU A 216 -8.09 -5.35 2.40
N ARG A 217 -6.92 -4.69 2.26
CA ARG A 217 -6.57 -3.96 1.03
C ARG A 217 -6.34 -4.90 -0.16
N PHE A 218 -5.65 -6.03 0.06
CA PHE A 218 -5.56 -7.09 -0.95
C PHE A 218 -6.94 -7.55 -1.40
N ARG A 219 -7.80 -7.89 -0.44
CA ARG A 219 -9.16 -8.37 -0.68
C ARG A 219 -9.99 -7.35 -1.44
N LYS A 220 -9.95 -6.06 -1.07
CA LYS A 220 -10.68 -4.98 -1.78
C LYS A 220 -10.19 -4.79 -3.23
N ARG A 221 -8.88 -4.87 -3.49
CA ARG A 221 -8.36 -4.76 -4.86
C ARG A 221 -8.67 -6.01 -5.69
N LEU A 222 -8.50 -7.20 -5.12
CA LEU A 222 -8.82 -8.47 -5.77
C LEU A 222 -10.33 -8.65 -5.98
N ALA A 223 -11.19 -8.08 -5.14
CA ALA A 223 -12.64 -8.13 -5.32
C ALA A 223 -13.07 -7.55 -6.69
N LYS A 224 -12.30 -6.61 -7.25
CA LYS A 224 -12.54 -6.06 -8.60
C LYS A 224 -12.45 -7.10 -9.71
N TRP A 225 -11.81 -8.26 -9.48
CA TRP A 225 -11.75 -9.35 -10.45
C TRP A 225 -13.12 -9.96 -10.77
N LYS A 226 -14.11 -9.78 -9.86
CA LYS A 226 -15.49 -10.27 -10.03
C LYS A 226 -16.33 -9.38 -10.96
N ARG A 227 -15.77 -8.27 -11.47
CA ARG A 227 -16.48 -7.39 -12.41
C ARG A 227 -16.71 -8.13 -13.73
N GLN A 228 -17.93 -8.03 -14.26
CA GLN A 228 -18.40 -8.79 -15.43
C GLN A 228 -17.55 -8.56 -16.70
N PHE A 229 -16.89 -7.41 -16.83
CA PHE A 229 -16.21 -6.99 -18.08
C PHE A 229 -14.68 -7.14 -18.07
N ILE A 230 -14.10 -7.94 -17.17
CA ILE A 230 -12.65 -8.19 -17.16
C ILE A 230 -12.34 -9.52 -17.87
N SER A 231 -11.54 -9.45 -18.94
CA SER A 231 -11.05 -10.61 -19.68
C SER A 231 -10.15 -11.51 -18.83
N LYS A 232 -9.96 -12.78 -19.23
CA LYS A 232 -9.05 -13.71 -18.53
C LYS A 232 -7.62 -13.14 -18.38
N GLY A 233 -7.11 -12.48 -19.43
CA GLY A 233 -5.84 -11.76 -19.40
C GLY A 233 -5.86 -10.57 -18.43
N GLY A 234 -6.94 -9.78 -18.41
CA GLY A 234 -7.11 -8.68 -17.47
C GLY A 234 -7.16 -9.13 -16.01
N ARG A 235 -7.78 -10.29 -15.71
CA ARG A 235 -7.78 -10.88 -14.36
C ARG A 235 -6.37 -11.33 -13.95
N MET A 236 -5.63 -11.96 -14.86
CA MET A 236 -4.24 -12.36 -14.61
C MET A 236 -3.33 -11.15 -14.36
N THR A 237 -3.48 -10.09 -15.16
CA THR A 237 -2.74 -8.83 -14.97
C THR A 237 -3.12 -8.17 -13.64
N LEU A 238 -4.40 -8.14 -13.27
CA LEU A 238 -4.86 -7.61 -11.98
C LEU A 238 -4.30 -8.39 -10.80
N ILE A 239 -4.31 -9.73 -10.87
CA ILE A 239 -3.73 -10.59 -9.83
C ILE A 239 -2.23 -10.34 -9.74
N ARG A 240 -1.51 -10.38 -10.87
CA ARG A 240 -0.07 -10.12 -10.91
C ARG A 240 0.25 -8.73 -10.36
N SER A 241 -0.41 -7.67 -10.81
CA SER A 241 -0.17 -6.31 -10.33
C SER A 241 -0.47 -6.17 -8.85
N THR A 242 -1.49 -6.86 -8.33
CA THR A 242 -1.89 -6.76 -6.92
C THR A 242 -0.95 -7.54 -6.02
N LEU A 243 -0.64 -8.80 -6.37
CA LEU A 243 0.22 -9.72 -5.61
C LEU A 243 1.72 -9.49 -5.83
N SER A 244 2.14 -8.72 -6.84
CA SER A 244 3.53 -8.30 -6.97
C SER A 244 3.77 -6.98 -6.25
N SER A 245 3.02 -5.93 -6.58
CA SER A 245 3.35 -4.57 -6.12
C SER A 245 3.12 -4.34 -4.63
N MET A 246 2.02 -4.83 -4.05
CA MET A 246 1.70 -4.56 -2.65
C MET A 246 2.53 -5.39 -1.67
N PRO A 247 2.79 -6.71 -1.89
CA PRO A 247 3.67 -7.45 -1.00
C PRO A 247 5.09 -6.91 -1.09
N ILE A 248 5.61 -6.59 -2.28
CA ILE A 248 6.95 -6.00 -2.43
C ILE A 248 7.08 -4.70 -1.63
N TYR A 249 6.08 -3.82 -1.72
CA TYR A 249 6.05 -2.55 -0.98
C TYR A 249 5.97 -2.70 0.55
N LEU A 250 5.35 -3.77 1.05
CA LEU A 250 5.16 -3.99 2.49
C LEU A 250 6.24 -4.88 3.10
N ILE A 251 6.73 -5.88 2.36
CA ILE A 251 7.80 -6.81 2.77
C ILE A 251 9.13 -6.08 2.92
N SER A 252 9.33 -4.99 2.18
CA SER A 252 10.51 -4.14 2.31
C SER A 252 10.65 -3.50 3.70
N LEU A 253 9.56 -3.37 4.48
CA LEU A 253 9.55 -2.75 5.80
C LEU A 253 9.07 -3.67 6.93
N LEU A 254 8.14 -4.59 6.62
CA LEU A 254 7.53 -5.48 7.59
C LEU A 254 7.88 -6.92 7.30
N ARG A 255 8.41 -7.63 8.30
CA ARG A 255 8.68 -9.06 8.19
C ARG A 255 7.36 -9.82 8.27
N ILE A 256 6.97 -10.53 7.20
CA ILE A 256 5.73 -11.31 7.21
C ILE A 256 5.81 -12.44 8.26
N PRO A 257 4.87 -12.54 9.21
CA PRO A 257 4.74 -13.70 10.07
C PRO A 257 4.48 -14.97 9.25
N ARG A 258 5.13 -16.09 9.58
CA ARG A 258 4.95 -17.37 8.88
C ARG A 258 3.49 -17.87 8.84
N ALA A 259 2.66 -17.43 9.77
CA ALA A 259 1.24 -17.76 9.82
C ALA A 259 0.43 -17.11 8.67
N ASP A 260 0.74 -15.88 8.29
CA ASP A 260 -0.05 -15.12 7.31
C ASP A 260 0.32 -15.49 5.86
N ILE A 261 1.58 -15.90 5.63
CA ILE A 261 2.01 -16.52 4.35
C ILE A 261 1.14 -17.75 4.02
N ARG A 262 0.81 -18.56 5.04
CA ARG A 262 -0.03 -19.76 4.86
C ARG A 262 -1.50 -19.40 4.63
N LYS A 263 -2.02 -18.35 5.28
CA LYS A 263 -3.40 -17.90 5.11
C LYS A 263 -3.65 -17.30 3.72
N GLU A 264 -2.78 -16.40 3.26
CA GLU A 264 -2.86 -15.81 1.91
C GLU A 264 -2.78 -16.89 0.81
N GLY A 265 -1.84 -17.84 0.95
CA GLY A 265 -1.75 -18.98 0.05
C GLY A 265 -3.00 -19.86 0.04
N ALA A 266 -3.61 -20.11 1.21
CA ALA A 266 -4.86 -20.86 1.34
C ALA A 266 -6.09 -20.10 0.79
N LEU A 267 -6.15 -18.78 0.94
CA LEU A 267 -7.23 -17.92 0.41
C LEU A 267 -7.26 -17.92 -1.12
N LEU A 268 -6.08 -17.95 -1.75
CA LEU A 268 -5.95 -18.06 -3.21
C LEU A 268 -6.27 -19.48 -3.69
N GLN A 269 -5.76 -20.53 -3.02
CA GLN A 269 -6.03 -21.92 -3.40
C GLN A 269 -7.52 -22.30 -3.29
N ASN A 270 -8.24 -21.80 -2.28
CA ASN A 270 -9.66 -22.12 -2.10
C ASN A 270 -10.60 -21.37 -3.07
N ARG A 271 -10.12 -20.34 -3.78
CA ARG A 271 -10.95 -19.49 -4.66
C ARG A 271 -10.67 -19.65 -6.14
N VAL A 272 -9.69 -20.48 -6.49
CA VAL A 272 -9.28 -20.72 -7.86
C VAL A 272 -9.66 -22.14 -8.24
N GLY A 273 -10.62 -22.26 -9.15
CA GLY A 273 -10.99 -23.54 -9.75
C GLY A 273 -10.02 -23.92 -10.87
N PHE A 274 -9.87 -25.20 -11.12
CA PHE A 274 -9.09 -25.72 -12.25
C PHE A 274 -9.96 -26.59 -13.14
N SER A 275 -9.86 -26.40 -14.45
CA SER A 275 -10.30 -27.36 -15.45
C SER A 275 -9.11 -28.24 -15.81
N VAL A 276 -9.28 -29.55 -15.61
CA VAL A 276 -8.25 -30.55 -15.87
C VAL A 276 -8.11 -30.78 -17.37
N GLY A 277 -6.89 -30.60 -17.89
CA GLY A 277 -6.46 -31.03 -19.22
C GLY A 277 -5.55 -32.24 -19.08
N ASN A 278 -4.24 -32.04 -19.22
CA ASN A 278 -3.21 -33.08 -19.12
C ASN A 278 -2.86 -33.49 -17.68
N GLY A 279 -3.33 -32.76 -16.66
CA GLY A 279 -3.17 -33.12 -15.25
C GLY A 279 -1.77 -32.91 -14.67
N ARG A 280 -0.87 -32.23 -15.39
CA ARG A 280 0.53 -31.98 -14.98
C ARG A 280 0.71 -30.82 -14.02
N ARG A 281 -0.27 -29.92 -13.94
CA ARG A 281 -0.20 -28.66 -13.20
C ARG A 281 -1.26 -28.55 -12.11
N VAL A 282 -2.07 -29.59 -11.92
CA VAL A 282 -3.16 -29.62 -10.93
C VAL A 282 -2.90 -30.74 -9.94
N LYS A 283 -2.87 -30.41 -8.66
CA LYS A 283 -2.71 -31.36 -7.56
C LYS A 283 -4.01 -32.06 -7.25
N PHE A 284 -3.98 -33.39 -7.20
CA PHE A 284 -5.15 -34.23 -7.01
C PHE A 284 -5.90 -33.90 -5.71
N TRP A 285 -5.21 -33.81 -4.58
CA TRP A 285 -5.85 -33.60 -3.27
C TRP A 285 -6.11 -32.13 -2.92
N LYS A 286 -5.23 -31.23 -3.38
CA LYS A 286 -5.09 -29.88 -2.82
C LYS A 286 -5.65 -28.77 -3.69
N ASP A 287 -5.84 -29.00 -4.99
CA ASP A 287 -6.41 -28.00 -5.88
C ASP A 287 -7.91 -28.22 -6.07
N ASN A 288 -8.65 -27.14 -6.31
CA ASN A 288 -10.10 -27.22 -6.54
C ASN A 288 -10.40 -27.51 -8.02
N TRP A 289 -10.29 -28.78 -8.41
CA TRP A 289 -10.60 -29.22 -9.78
C TRP A 289 -11.86 -30.08 -9.85
N CYS A 290 -12.49 -30.38 -8.71
CA CYS A 290 -13.61 -31.28 -8.57
C CYS A 290 -14.77 -30.71 -7.74
N GLY A 291 -15.32 -29.57 -8.16
CA GLY A 291 -16.46 -28.92 -7.52
C GLY A 291 -16.10 -27.56 -6.91
N ASN A 292 -16.65 -27.26 -5.74
CA ASN A 292 -16.42 -26.01 -5.00
C ASN A 292 -15.46 -26.16 -3.81
N SER A 293 -14.97 -27.37 -3.56
CA SER A 293 -14.06 -27.71 -2.46
C SER A 293 -12.97 -28.68 -2.92
N THR A 294 -11.81 -28.61 -2.29
CA THR A 294 -10.71 -29.55 -2.52
C THR A 294 -11.09 -30.96 -2.06
N LEU A 295 -10.48 -31.98 -2.66
CA LEU A 295 -10.74 -33.37 -2.27
C LEU A 295 -10.23 -33.69 -0.86
N CYS A 296 -9.15 -33.05 -0.39
CA CYS A 296 -8.67 -33.24 0.98
C CYS A 296 -9.65 -32.75 2.05
N ASN A 297 -10.40 -31.69 1.78
CA ASN A 297 -11.43 -31.17 2.68
C ASN A 297 -12.72 -32.01 2.59
N SER A 298 -13.05 -32.48 1.39
CA SER A 298 -14.26 -33.28 1.15
C SER A 298 -14.11 -34.72 1.66
N PHE A 299 -12.89 -35.25 1.71
CA PHE A 299 -12.56 -36.59 2.18
C PHE A 299 -11.36 -36.62 3.15
N PRO A 300 -11.48 -36.03 4.37
CA PRO A 300 -10.34 -35.92 5.29
C PRO A 300 -9.76 -37.27 5.72
N SER A 301 -10.63 -38.27 5.92
CA SER A 301 -10.22 -39.63 6.31
C SER A 301 -9.43 -40.34 5.21
N LEU A 302 -9.84 -40.23 3.94
CA LEU A 302 -9.09 -40.79 2.81
C LEU A 302 -7.76 -40.07 2.62
N TYR A 303 -7.77 -38.73 2.71
CA TYR A 303 -6.56 -37.92 2.60
C TYR A 303 -5.54 -38.21 3.71
N ALA A 304 -5.99 -38.48 4.94
CA ALA A 304 -5.10 -38.81 6.06
C ALA A 304 -4.18 -39.99 5.73
N PHE A 305 -4.71 -40.99 5.04
CA PHE A 305 -4.03 -42.22 4.62
C PHE A 305 -3.63 -42.23 3.14
N ALA A 306 -3.69 -41.11 2.43
CA ALA A 306 -3.20 -41.04 1.05
C ALA A 306 -1.68 -41.18 1.03
N SER A 307 -1.16 -42.11 0.23
CA SER A 307 0.28 -42.36 0.11
C SER A 307 1.03 -41.17 -0.50
N TYR A 308 0.36 -40.41 -1.37
CA TYR A 308 0.92 -39.25 -2.05
C TYR A 308 -0.01 -38.03 -1.91
N LYS A 309 0.21 -37.25 -0.86
CA LYS A 309 -0.61 -36.06 -0.53
C LYS A 309 -0.38 -34.86 -1.46
N GLU A 310 0.76 -34.83 -2.14
CA GLU A 310 1.17 -33.78 -3.08
C GLU A 310 1.09 -34.20 -4.55
N ALA A 311 0.49 -35.35 -4.86
CA ALA A 311 0.48 -35.89 -6.20
C ALA A 311 -0.27 -35.01 -7.20
N TRP A 312 0.24 -35.02 -8.43
CA TRP A 312 -0.42 -34.43 -9.59
C TRP A 312 -1.54 -35.34 -10.10
N ILE A 313 -2.48 -34.78 -10.85
CA ILE A 313 -3.59 -35.55 -11.42
C ILE A 313 -3.09 -36.63 -12.40
N GLU A 314 -2.07 -36.32 -13.22
CA GLU A 314 -1.46 -37.29 -14.15
C GLU A 314 -0.93 -38.53 -13.42
N GLU A 315 -0.37 -38.36 -12.22
CA GLU A 315 0.20 -39.45 -11.42
C GLU A 315 -0.88 -40.34 -10.78
N MET A 316 -2.11 -39.86 -10.71
CA MET A 316 -3.27 -40.55 -10.13
C MET A 316 -4.16 -41.21 -11.20
N TRP A 317 -3.79 -41.09 -12.47
CA TRP A 317 -4.53 -41.61 -13.61
C TRP A 317 -3.76 -42.72 -14.32
N ASP A 318 -4.35 -43.90 -14.32
CA ASP A 318 -3.80 -45.05 -15.04
C ASP A 318 -4.29 -45.04 -16.50
N HIS A 319 -3.33 -45.07 -17.42
CA HIS A 319 -3.55 -45.06 -18.87
C HIS A 319 -3.67 -46.49 -19.45
N SER A 320 -3.57 -47.53 -18.62
CA SER A 320 -3.53 -48.94 -19.04
C SER A 320 -4.84 -49.46 -19.65
N GLY A 321 -5.97 -48.75 -19.47
CA GLY A 321 -7.27 -49.08 -20.06
C GLY A 321 -7.73 -48.07 -21.12
N GLY A 322 -8.54 -48.51 -22.10
CA GLY A 322 -9.02 -47.66 -23.21
C GLY A 322 -9.83 -46.42 -22.80
N GLU A 323 -10.34 -46.37 -21.55
CA GLU A 323 -11.00 -45.19 -20.99
C GLU A 323 -10.21 -44.48 -19.88
N GLY A 324 -9.06 -45.03 -19.48
CA GLY A 324 -8.28 -44.63 -18.30
C GLY A 324 -9.02 -44.83 -16.96
N VAL A 325 -8.28 -45.06 -15.88
CA VAL A 325 -8.87 -45.35 -14.56
C VAL A 325 -8.16 -44.57 -13.46
N TRP A 326 -8.93 -43.97 -12.55
CA TRP A 326 -8.39 -43.34 -11.35
C TRP A 326 -7.80 -44.39 -10.39
N SER A 327 -6.54 -44.22 -10.02
CA SER A 327 -5.80 -45.14 -9.15
C SER A 327 -5.18 -44.43 -7.93
N PRO A 328 -6.01 -43.87 -7.02
CA PRO A 328 -5.50 -43.26 -5.80
C PRO A 328 -4.89 -44.33 -4.88
N ARG A 329 -3.64 -44.12 -4.47
CA ARG A 329 -2.91 -45.05 -3.59
C ARG A 329 -3.00 -44.63 -2.13
N PHE A 330 -3.26 -45.60 -1.27
CA PHE A 330 -3.42 -45.41 0.16
C PHE A 330 -2.44 -46.27 0.98
N SER A 331 -2.04 -45.77 2.14
CA SER A 331 -1.09 -46.42 3.04
C SER A 331 -1.68 -47.62 3.79
N ARG A 332 -3.00 -47.81 3.71
CA ARG A 332 -3.73 -48.97 4.21
C ARG A 332 -4.78 -49.41 3.18
N PRO A 333 -5.19 -50.69 3.17
CA PRO A 333 -6.38 -51.09 2.42
C PRO A 333 -7.62 -50.39 2.99
N PHE A 334 -8.50 -49.96 2.09
CA PHE A 334 -9.81 -49.40 2.39
C PHE A 334 -10.88 -50.38 1.91
N ASN A 335 -12.04 -50.38 2.56
CA ASN A 335 -13.19 -51.10 2.05
C ASN A 335 -13.72 -50.40 0.79
N ASP A 336 -14.28 -51.16 -0.16
CA ASP A 336 -14.75 -50.63 -1.44
C ASP A 336 -15.71 -49.45 -1.26
N TRP A 337 -16.63 -49.51 -0.27
CA TRP A 337 -17.58 -48.45 0.04
C TRP A 337 -16.95 -47.15 0.58
N GLU A 338 -15.74 -47.20 1.15
CA GLU A 338 -15.01 -46.01 1.63
C GLU A 338 -14.43 -45.21 0.44
N VAL A 339 -14.01 -45.91 -0.62
CA VAL A 339 -13.38 -45.33 -1.82
C VAL A 339 -14.40 -45.05 -2.91
N GLU A 340 -15.51 -45.79 -2.95
CA GLU A 340 -16.59 -45.63 -3.94
C GLU A 340 -17.15 -44.21 -3.99
N ARG A 341 -17.30 -43.55 -2.82
CA ARG A 341 -17.76 -42.15 -2.76
C ARG A 341 -16.81 -41.18 -3.46
N LEU A 342 -15.50 -41.38 -3.31
CA LEU A 342 -14.50 -40.58 -4.01
C LEU A 342 -14.54 -40.86 -5.52
N LEU A 343 -14.58 -42.14 -5.90
CA LEU A 343 -14.60 -42.58 -7.30
C LEU A 343 -15.83 -42.06 -8.03
N VAL A 344 -17.03 -42.11 -7.44
CA VAL A 344 -18.27 -41.58 -8.03
C VAL A 344 -18.13 -40.09 -8.38
N ILE A 345 -17.51 -39.30 -7.50
CA ILE A 345 -17.32 -37.85 -7.71
C ILE A 345 -16.34 -37.56 -8.85
N ILE A 346 -15.30 -38.38 -9.03
CA ILE A 346 -14.25 -38.15 -10.04
C ILE A 346 -14.48 -38.94 -11.35
N ARG A 347 -15.39 -39.92 -11.39
CA ARG A 347 -15.64 -40.81 -12.54
C ARG A 347 -16.00 -40.10 -13.85
N GLY A 348 -16.68 -38.96 -13.76
CA GLY A 348 -17.05 -38.13 -14.92
C GLY A 348 -15.94 -37.22 -15.44
N ARG A 349 -14.77 -37.19 -14.79
CA ARG A 349 -13.65 -36.31 -15.13
C ARG A 349 -12.53 -37.15 -15.73
N ARG A 350 -12.22 -36.91 -17.01
CA ARG A 350 -11.15 -37.59 -17.75
C ARG A 350 -9.98 -36.63 -17.98
N ILE A 351 -8.77 -37.18 -18.02
CA ILE A 351 -7.59 -36.46 -18.50
C ILE A 351 -7.63 -36.40 -20.01
N ASN A 352 -7.38 -35.22 -20.58
CA ASN A 352 -7.15 -35.06 -22.01
C ASN A 352 -5.66 -34.70 -22.22
N PRO A 353 -4.81 -35.66 -22.66
CA PRO A 353 -3.38 -35.43 -22.85
C PRO A 353 -3.07 -34.31 -23.85
N LEU A 354 -4.00 -33.99 -24.75
CA LEU A 354 -3.85 -32.97 -25.79
C LEU A 354 -4.28 -31.56 -25.34
N ALA A 355 -4.85 -31.41 -24.14
CA ALA A 355 -5.31 -30.13 -23.59
C ALA A 355 -4.43 -29.70 -22.41
N GLU A 356 -4.11 -28.40 -22.29
CA GLU A 356 -3.45 -27.88 -21.10
C GLU A 356 -4.42 -27.68 -19.93
N ASP A 357 -3.94 -27.93 -18.71
CA ASP A 357 -4.63 -27.54 -17.49
C ASP A 357 -4.88 -26.02 -17.47
N CYS A 358 -6.12 -25.64 -17.15
CA CYS A 358 -6.55 -24.25 -17.18
C CYS A 358 -7.15 -23.80 -15.85
N LEU A 359 -6.83 -22.58 -15.44
CA LEU A 359 -7.52 -21.89 -14.33
C LEU A 359 -8.93 -21.46 -14.78
N LEU A 360 -9.93 -21.72 -13.93
CA LEU A 360 -11.34 -21.34 -14.10
C LEU A 360 -11.65 -19.94 -13.55
#